data_AF-A0A2I0T102-F1
#
_entry.id   AF-A0A2I0T102-F1
#
_cell.length_a   1.000
_cell.length_b   1.000
_cell.length_c   1.000
_cell.angle_alpha   90.00
_cell.angle_beta   90.00
_cell.angle_gamma   90.00
#
_symmetry.space_group_name_H-M   'P 1'
#
loop_
_entity.id
_entity.type
_entity.pdbx_description
1 polymer ?
#
loop_
_entity_poly.entity_id
_entity_poly.type
_entity_poly.pdbx_seq_one_letter_code
_entity_poly.pdbx_strand_id
1 'polypeptide(L)' 'MTEQTGNSNTRFGIAAKYQIDPDASFSAKVNNSSLIGLGYTQTLKPGIKLTLSALLDGKNVNAGGHKLGLGLEFEA' A
#
# COMPACT_ATOMS: atom_id res chain seq x y z
N MET A 1 35.59 21.39 -5.51
CA MET A 1 34.29 21.33 -6.21
C MET A 1 33.86 19.87 -6.22
N THR A 2 32.84 19.51 -5.45
CA THR A 2 32.21 18.18 -5.53
C THR A 2 30.95 18.33 -6.36
N GLU A 3 30.96 17.85 -7.60
CA GLU A 3 29.75 17.72 -8.41
C GLU A 3 28.81 16.75 -7.69
N GLN A 4 27.70 17.26 -7.17
CA GLN A 4 26.57 16.39 -6.83
C GLN A 4 25.99 15.89 -8.14
N THR A 5 26.26 14.62 -8.47
CA THR A 5 25.46 13.90 -9.47
C THR A 5 24.00 13.97 -9.05
N GLY A 6 23.24 14.85 -9.70
CA GLY A 6 21.80 14.96 -9.51
C GLY A 6 21.17 13.59 -9.73
N ASN A 7 20.59 13.05 -8.66
CA ASN A 7 19.95 11.73 -8.66
C ASN A 7 18.85 11.69 -9.72
N SER A 8 19.17 11.17 -10.90
CA SER A 8 18.30 11.12 -12.08
C SER A 8 17.44 9.85 -12.10
N ASN A 9 17.03 9.37 -10.93
CA ASN A 9 16.13 8.22 -10.84
C ASN A 9 14.70 8.67 -11.18
N THR A 10 14.22 8.28 -12.36
CA THR A 10 12.80 8.35 -12.70
C THR A 10 12.01 7.59 -11.65
N ARG A 11 11.03 8.23 -11.00
CA ARG A 11 10.12 7.56 -10.07
C ARG A 11 8.81 7.28 -10.76
N PHE A 12 8.41 6.02 -10.76
CA PHE A 12 7.10 5.60 -11.25
C PHE A 12 6.49 4.57 -10.32
N GLY A 13 5.16 4.52 -10.31
CA GLY A 13 4.40 3.53 -9.58
C GLY A 13 3.13 3.17 -10.32
N ILE A 14 2.72 1.92 -10.12
CA ILE A 14 1.49 1.36 -10.68
C ILE A 14 0.60 1.02 -9.49
N ALA A 15 -0.66 1.42 -9.56
CA ALA A 15 -1.64 1.12 -8.54
C ALA A 15 -2.91 0.56 -9.18
N ALA A 16 -3.48 -0.44 -8.54
CA ALA A 16 -4.78 -0.98 -8.89
C ALA A 16 -5.65 -1.03 -7.63
N LYS A 17 -6.93 -0.72 -7.79
CA LYS A 17 -7.96 -1.00 -6.80
C LYS A 17 -8.98 -1.90 -7.47
N TYR A 18 -9.24 -3.04 -6.87
CA TYR A 18 -10.22 -4.00 -7.30
C TYR A 18 -11.36 -4.01 -6.29
N GLN A 19 -12.56 -3.68 -6.75
CA GLN A 19 -13.76 -3.85 -5.95
C GLN A 19 -14.19 -5.32 -6.12
N ILE A 20 -14.08 -6.09 -5.04
CA ILE A 20 -14.41 -7.52 -5.05
C ILE A 20 -15.93 -7.68 -5.02
N ASP A 21 -16.57 -6.90 -4.14
CA ASP A 21 -18.02 -6.83 -3.96
C ASP A 21 -18.40 -5.42 -3.44
N PRO A 22 -19.69 -5.11 -3.18
CA PRO A 22 -20.10 -3.80 -2.64
C PRO A 22 -19.47 -3.44 -1.29
N ASP A 23 -19.08 -4.44 -0.49
CA ASP A 23 -18.59 -4.30 0.87
C ASP A 23 -17.08 -4.52 0.99
N ALA A 24 -16.41 -5.02 -0.05
CA ALA A 24 -15.00 -5.36 -0.02
C ALA A 24 -14.24 -4.78 -1.21
N SER A 25 -13.05 -4.23 -0.91
CA SER A 25 -12.12 -3.80 -1.95
C SER A 25 -10.68 -4.15 -1.59
N PHE A 26 -9.94 -4.56 -2.60
CA PHE A 26 -8.51 -4.81 -2.53
C PHE A 26 -7.75 -3.74 -3.30
N SER A 27 -6.59 -3.34 -2.80
CA SER A 27 -5.70 -2.39 -3.45
C SER A 27 -4.28 -2.90 -3.43
N ALA A 28 -3.61 -2.75 -4.57
CA ALA A 28 -2.20 -3.08 -4.73
C ALA A 28 -1.49 -1.87 -5.34
N LYS A 29 -0.32 -1.56 -4.83
CA LYS A 29 0.54 -0.48 -5.30
C LYS A 29 1.95 -1.00 -5.39
N VAL A 30 2.63 -0.73 -6.48
CA VAL A 30 4.04 -1.06 -6.67
C VAL A 30 4.77 0.16 -7.20
N ASN A 31 6.03 0.34 -6.81
CA ASN A 31 6.87 1.39 -7.40
C ASN A 31 8.25 0.85 -7.78
N ASN A 32 8.98 1.65 -8.55
CA ASN A 32 10.31 1.29 -9.03
C ASN A 32 11.43 1.38 -7.97
N SER A 33 11.07 1.68 -6.72
CA SER A 33 11.94 1.49 -5.55
C SER A 33 11.77 0.11 -4.91
N SER A 34 11.05 -0.80 -5.57
CA SER A 34 10.68 -2.14 -5.10
C SER A 34 9.75 -2.13 -3.88
N LEU A 35 9.02 -1.06 -3.62
CA LEU A 35 8.01 -1.07 -2.55
C LEU A 35 6.71 -1.66 -3.07
N ILE A 36 6.15 -2.60 -2.31
CA ILE A 36 4.87 -3.26 -2.60
C ILE A 36 3.90 -2.90 -1.48
N GLY A 37 2.90 -2.08 -1.79
CA GLY A 37 1.79 -1.74 -0.92
C GLY A 37 0.59 -2.63 -1.21
N LEU A 38 0.05 -3.27 -0.18
CA LEU A 38 -1.18 -4.05 -0.21
C LEU A 38 -2.19 -3.42 0.74
N GLY A 39 -3.46 -3.43 0.37
CA GLY A 39 -4.54 -2.96 1.21
C GLY A 39 -5.82 -3.74 0.97
N TYR A 40 -6.50 -4.13 2.03
CA TYR A 40 -7.79 -4.79 2.00
C TYR A 40 -8.76 -4.03 2.88
N THR A 41 -9.87 -3.57 2.31
CA THR A 41 -10.93 -2.87 3.03
C THR A 41 -12.18 -3.73 2.99
N GLN A 42 -12.80 -3.91 4.15
CA GLN A 42 -14.04 -4.66 4.36
C GLN A 42 -15.01 -3.81 5.18
N THR A 43 -16.19 -3.59 4.65
CA THR A 43 -17.37 -3.16 5.41
C THR A 43 -17.83 -4.35 6.25
N LEU A 44 -17.77 -4.21 7.58
CA LEU A 44 -18.17 -5.26 8.53
C LEU A 44 -19.66 -5.19 8.86
N LYS A 45 -20.17 -3.96 8.91
CA LYS A 45 -21.59 -3.61 9.10
C LYS A 45 -21.84 -2.29 8.36
N PRO A 46 -23.10 -1.94 8.05
CA PRO A 46 -23.42 -0.59 7.58
C PRO A 46 -22.81 0.45 8.54
N GLY A 47 -22.00 1.35 7.99
CA GLY A 47 -21.27 2.36 8.75
C GLY A 47 -20.02 1.90 9.50
N ILE A 48 -19.53 0.66 9.34
CA ILE A 48 -18.26 0.21 9.92
C ILE A 48 -17.37 -0.38 8.82
N LYS A 49 -16.23 0.24 8.56
CA LYS A 49 -15.22 -0.26 7.62
C LYS A 49 -13.91 -0.56 8.34
N LEU A 50 -13.35 -1.73 8.06
CA LEU A 50 -12.05 -2.17 8.49
C LEU A 50 -11.11 -2.19 7.30
N THR A 51 -9.99 -1.50 7.39
CA THR A 51 -8.92 -1.54 6.39
C THR A 51 -7.66 -2.14 7.00
N LEU A 52 -7.14 -3.19 6.37
CA LEU A 52 -5.83 -3.77 6.65
C LEU A 52 -4.87 -3.34 5.55
N SER A 53 -3.64 -3.00 5.90
CA SER A 53 -2.62 -2.58 4.94
C SER A 53 -1.25 -3.11 5.30
N ALA A 54 -0.45 -3.35 4.27
CA ALA A 54 0.94 -3.77 4.40
C ALA A 54 1.79 -3.01 3.38
N LEU A 55 2.99 -2.59 3.79
CA LEU A 55 4.01 -2.06 2.91
C LEU A 55 5.26 -2.92 3.05
N LEU A 56 5.54 -3.69 2.02
CA LEU A 56 6.64 -4.62 1.94
C LEU A 56 7.79 -3.99 1.15
N ASP A 57 9.01 -4.19 1.64
CA ASP A 57 10.22 -3.88 0.89
C ASP A 57 10.59 -5.08 0.03
N GLY A 58 10.34 -4.96 -1.27
CA GLY A 58 10.63 -5.98 -2.28
C GLY A 58 12.11 -6.33 -2.42
N LYS A 59 13.03 -5.47 -1.96
CA LYS A 59 14.47 -5.80 -1.92
C LYS A 59 14.81 -6.73 -0.75
N ASN A 60 13.99 -6.70 0.29
CA ASN A 60 14.25 -7.33 1.58
C ASN A 60 13.05 -8.16 2.03
N VAL A 61 12.36 -8.87 1.12
CA VAL A 61 11.14 -9.65 1.48
C VAL A 61 11.44 -10.76 2.49
N ASN A 62 12.64 -11.35 2.40
CA ASN A 62 13.08 -12.39 3.34
C ASN A 62 13.60 -11.82 4.66
N ALA A 63 13.73 -10.49 4.76
CA ALA A 63 14.11 -9.80 5.97
C ALA A 63 12.89 -9.04 6.53
N GLY A 64 12.85 -8.84 7.85
CA GLY A 64 11.72 -8.16 8.49
C GLY A 64 11.67 -6.65 8.18
N GLY A 65 10.84 -5.92 8.93
CA GLY A 65 10.73 -4.45 8.84
C GLY A 65 9.65 -3.95 7.88
N HIS A 66 8.78 -4.84 7.39
CA HIS A 66 7.58 -4.45 6.65
C HIS A 66 6.61 -3.69 7.55
N LYS A 67 6.01 -2.63 7.03
CA LYS A 67 5.01 -1.85 7.79
C LYS A 67 3.67 -2.52 7.67
N LEU A 68 2.99 -2.71 8.79
CA LEU A 68 1.60 -3.15 8.83
C LEU A 68 0.75 -2.02 9.41
N GLY A 69 -0.45 -1.85 8.88
CA GLY A 69 -1.39 -0.83 9.32
C GLY A 69 -2.81 -1.37 9.37
N LEU A 70 -3.58 -0.87 10.34
CA LEU A 70 -4.98 -1.18 10.52
C LEU A 70 -5.75 0.12 10.69
N GLY A 71 -6.86 0.27 9.98
CA GLY A 71 -7.78 1.40 10.06
C GLY A 71 -9.19 0.91 10.36
N LEU A 72 -9.87 1.57 11.28
CA LEU A 72 -11.28 1.35 11.57
C LEU A 72 -12.00 2.68 11.35
N GLU A 73 -12.96 2.68 10.44
CA GLU A 73 -13.77 3.83 10.08
C GLU A 73 -15.21 3.58 10.53
N PHE A 74 -15.81 4.57 11.19
CA PHE A 74 -17.18 4.55 11.67
C PHE A 74 -17.94 5.72 11.05
N GLU A 75 -19.10 5.43 10.47
CA GLU A 75 -20.06 6.39 9.92
C GLU A 75 -21.31 6.37 10.82
N ALA A 76 -21.85 7.56 11.10
CA ALA A 76 -22.97 7.77 12.01
C ALA A 76 -24.32 7.73 11.29
#